data_AF-A0A1I8PJQ4-F1
#
_entry.id   AF-A0A1I8PJQ4-F1
#
_cell.length_a   1.000
_cell.length_b   1.000
_cell.length_c   1.000
_cell.angle_alpha   90.00
_cell.angle_beta   90.00
_cell.angle_gamma   90.00
#
_symmetry.space_group_name_H-M   'P 1'
#
loop_
_entity.id
_entity.type
_entity.pdbx_description
1 polymer ?
#
loop_
_entity_poly.entity_id
_entity_poly.type
_entity_poly.pdbx_seq_one_letter_code
_entity_poly.pdbx_strand_id
1 'polypeptide(L)'
;MPLDEVKSGCMYLLRRFLCQWQIPEPLNIKVSQWQSNPNFLGAYSFRSMLSEKLQTSALELSQPLLVMMPEHMRQECSAATSASALSLTELTSERDYKRCSKNVKPLVLFAGEATSRHHYSTVHGAVESGYREANRLNYYYSK
;
A
#
# COMPACT_ATOMS: atom_id res chain seq x y z
N MET A 1 -9.98 -8.64 -25.82
CA MET A 1 -9.81 -9.79 -26.71
C MET A 1 -10.92 -10.79 -26.44
N PRO A 2 -11.66 -11.23 -27.47
CA PRO A 2 -12.67 -12.28 -27.34
C PRO A 2 -12.10 -13.59 -26.77
N LEU A 3 -12.94 -14.35 -26.07
CA LEU A 3 -12.51 -15.58 -25.38
C LEU A 3 -12.04 -16.67 -26.37
N ASP A 4 -12.66 -16.77 -27.54
CA ASP A 4 -12.30 -17.75 -28.57
C ASP A 4 -10.94 -17.47 -29.22
N GLU A 5 -10.56 -16.20 -29.35
CA GLU A 5 -9.23 -15.81 -29.82
C GLU A 5 -8.16 -16.19 -28.82
N VAL A 6 -8.40 -15.94 -27.52
CA VAL A 6 -7.47 -16.37 -26.45
C VAL A 6 -7.34 -17.89 -26.44
N LYS A 7 -8.47 -18.62 -26.50
CA LYS A 7 -8.50 -20.09 -26.53
C LYS A 7 -7.69 -20.64 -27.71
N SER A 8 -7.96 -20.15 -28.93
CA SER A 8 -7.29 -20.63 -30.13
C SER A 8 -5.79 -20.32 -30.11
N GLY A 9 -5.38 -19.13 -29.65
CA GLY A 9 -3.98 -18.77 -29.45
C GLY A 9 -3.26 -19.69 -28.44
N CYS A 10 -3.86 -19.93 -27.28
CA CYS A 10 -3.31 -20.87 -26.28
C CYS A 10 -3.19 -22.30 -26.84
N MET A 11 -4.25 -22.81 -27.47
CA MET A 11 -4.25 -24.16 -28.04
C MET A 11 -3.26 -24.32 -29.19
N TYR A 12 -3.08 -23.27 -30.01
CA TYR A 12 -2.05 -23.24 -31.04
C TYR A 12 -0.64 -23.41 -30.45
N LEU A 13 -0.30 -22.61 -29.42
CA LEU A 13 1.01 -22.70 -28.77
C LEU A 13 1.24 -24.06 -28.11
N LEU A 14 0.24 -24.58 -27.40
CA LEU A 14 0.31 -25.90 -26.75
C LEU A 14 0.56 -27.00 -27.77
N ARG A 15 -0.25 -27.09 -28.83
CA ARG A 15 -0.10 -28.13 -29.87
C ARG A 15 1.20 -27.98 -30.67
N ARG A 16 1.69 -26.75 -30.85
CA ARG A 16 2.95 -26.49 -31.56
C ARG A 16 4.18 -26.97 -30.79
N PHE A 17 4.26 -26.67 -29.50
CA PHE A 17 5.45 -26.97 -28.68
C PHE A 17 5.36 -28.31 -27.93
N LEU A 18 4.16 -28.86 -27.74
CA LEU A 18 3.92 -30.17 -27.14
C LEU A 18 3.43 -31.17 -28.20
N CYS A 19 4.05 -31.18 -29.38
CA CYS A 19 3.61 -31.92 -30.57
C CYS A 19 3.53 -33.44 -30.38
N GLN A 20 4.23 -33.99 -29.39
CA GLN A 20 4.19 -35.41 -29.05
C GLN A 20 2.93 -35.82 -28.25
N TRP A 21 2.12 -34.85 -27.78
CA TRP A 21 0.88 -35.09 -27.03
C TRP A 21 -0.35 -34.70 -27.86
N GLN A 22 -1.39 -35.53 -27.88
CA GLN A 22 -2.70 -35.18 -28.45
C GLN A 22 -3.51 -34.38 -27.42
N ILE A 23 -3.39 -33.06 -27.47
CA ILE A 23 -4.04 -32.16 -26.51
C ILE A 23 -5.50 -31.91 -26.94
N PRO A 24 -6.51 -32.32 -26.15
CA PRO A 24 -7.91 -32.09 -26.46
C PRO A 24 -8.31 -30.63 -26.18
N GLU A 25 -9.48 -30.22 -26.68
CA GLU A 25 -10.03 -28.90 -26.35
C GLU A 25 -10.39 -28.79 -24.85
N PRO A 26 -10.19 -27.62 -24.22
CA PRO A 26 -10.53 -27.42 -22.83
C PRO A 26 -12.05 -27.38 -22.62
N LEU A 27 -12.52 -27.99 -21.53
CA LEU A 27 -13.94 -27.95 -21.14
C LEU A 27 -14.37 -26.54 -20.69
N ASN A 28 -13.49 -25.83 -19.99
CA ASN A 28 -13.75 -24.51 -19.45
C ASN A 28 -12.50 -23.64 -19.61
N ILE A 29 -12.72 -22.38 -19.98
CA ILE A 29 -11.66 -21.37 -20.03
C ILE A 29 -12.10 -20.13 -19.23
N LYS A 30 -11.18 -19.59 -18.44
CA LYS A 30 -11.36 -18.32 -17.72
C LYS A 30 -10.17 -17.43 -18.00
N VAL A 31 -10.44 -16.17 -18.27
CA VAL A 31 -9.42 -15.14 -18.53
C VAL A 31 -9.64 -14.01 -17.53
N SER A 32 -8.64 -13.72 -16.71
CA SER A 32 -8.70 -12.58 -15.80
C SER A 32 -8.57 -11.26 -16.57
N GLN A 33 -9.35 -10.26 -16.18
CA GLN A 33 -9.24 -8.90 -16.71
C GLN A 33 -8.98 -7.92 -15.57
N TRP A 34 -7.81 -8.03 -14.94
CA TRP A 34 -7.43 -7.21 -13.77
C TRP A 34 -7.54 -5.71 -14.05
N GLN A 35 -7.13 -5.26 -15.24
CA GLN A 35 -7.13 -3.86 -15.62
C GLN A 35 -8.54 -3.25 -15.76
N SER A 36 -9.52 -4.03 -16.26
CA SER A 36 -10.90 -3.55 -16.45
C SER A 36 -11.76 -3.71 -15.21
N ASN A 37 -11.29 -4.45 -14.19
CA ASN A 37 -12.01 -4.61 -12.95
C ASN A 37 -11.97 -3.30 -12.14
N PRO A 38 -13.12 -2.67 -11.85
CA PRO A 38 -13.17 -1.37 -11.17
C PRO A 38 -12.60 -1.39 -9.73
N ASN A 39 -12.48 -2.58 -9.12
CA ASN A 39 -11.95 -2.73 -7.77
C ASN A 39 -10.42 -2.87 -7.72
N PHE A 40 -9.78 -3.23 -8.84
CA PHE A 40 -8.33 -3.50 -8.88
C PHE A 40 -7.58 -2.57 -9.84
N LEU A 41 -8.19 -2.22 -10.98
CA LEU A 41 -7.66 -1.28 -11.98
C LEU A 41 -6.23 -1.60 -12.49
N GLY A 42 -5.80 -2.85 -12.30
CA GLY A 42 -4.43 -3.31 -12.46
C GLY A 42 -4.21 -4.62 -11.70
N ALA A 43 -3.06 -5.24 -11.89
CA ALA A 43 -2.71 -6.49 -11.19
C ALA A 43 -1.96 -6.20 -9.88
N TYR A 44 -0.86 -5.45 -9.96
CA TYR A 44 -0.01 -5.10 -8.83
C TYR A 44 0.82 -3.86 -9.17
N SER A 45 1.36 -3.21 -8.13
CA SER A 45 2.24 -2.07 -8.25
C SER A 45 3.58 -2.43 -8.91
N PHE A 46 4.25 -1.47 -9.51
CA PHE A 46 5.59 -1.62 -10.09
C PHE A 46 6.38 -0.33 -9.91
N ARG A 47 7.66 -0.44 -9.55
CA ARG A 47 8.56 0.72 -9.48
C ARG A 47 9.14 1.03 -10.86
N SER A 48 8.62 2.09 -11.46
CA SER A 48 9.09 2.56 -12.77
C SER A 48 10.33 3.45 -12.67
N MET A 49 11.04 3.62 -13.78
CA MET A 49 12.11 4.63 -13.90
C MET A 49 11.61 6.05 -13.61
N LEU A 50 10.33 6.32 -13.88
CA LEU A 50 9.72 7.62 -13.56
C LEU A 50 9.63 7.83 -12.05
N SER A 51 9.21 6.81 -11.30
CA SER A 51 9.15 6.86 -9.83
C SER A 51 10.54 7.10 -9.23
N GLU A 52 11.58 6.49 -9.79
CA GLU A 52 12.96 6.75 -9.38
C GLU A 52 13.42 8.17 -9.70
N LYS A 53 13.13 8.67 -10.91
CA LYS A 53 13.44 10.05 -11.31
C LYS A 53 12.74 11.09 -10.43
N LEU A 54 11.50 10.82 -10.02
CA LEU A 54 10.74 11.67 -9.11
C LEU A 54 11.13 11.47 -7.64
N GLN A 55 12.05 10.55 -7.35
CA GLN A 55 12.45 10.14 -6.01
C GLN A 55 11.30 9.68 -5.12
N THR A 56 10.20 9.21 -5.74
CA THR A 56 9.02 8.74 -5.04
C THR A 56 9.08 7.24 -4.79
N SER A 57 8.45 6.79 -3.71
CA SER A 57 8.45 5.38 -3.35
C SER A 57 7.25 4.97 -2.49
N ALA A 58 7.10 3.67 -2.29
CA ALA A 58 6.14 3.09 -1.35
C ALA A 58 6.21 3.69 0.07
N LEU A 59 7.37 4.27 0.45
CA LEU A 59 7.53 4.96 1.74
C LEU A 59 6.64 6.20 1.86
N GLU A 60 6.51 6.98 0.80
CA GLU A 60 5.69 8.19 0.80
C GLU A 60 4.21 7.81 0.87
N LEU A 61 3.79 6.81 0.09
CA LEU A 61 2.43 6.27 0.14
C LEU A 61 2.11 5.65 1.52
N SER A 62 3.11 5.13 2.23
CA SER A 62 2.93 4.55 3.57
C SER A 62 2.79 5.58 4.70
N GLN A 63 2.95 6.87 4.42
CA GLN A 63 2.81 7.91 5.43
C GLN A 63 1.33 8.11 5.80
N PRO A 64 0.98 8.15 7.09
CA PRO A 64 -0.40 8.40 7.50
C PRO A 64 -0.82 9.84 7.22
N LEU A 65 -2.12 10.06 7.01
CA LEU A 65 -2.70 11.40 7.12
C LEU A 65 -2.94 11.71 8.59
N LEU A 66 -2.34 12.79 9.05
CA LEU A 66 -2.36 13.21 10.43
C LEU A 66 -3.42 14.29 10.66
N VAL A 67 -4.06 14.26 11.83
CA VAL A 67 -4.94 15.33 12.28
C VAL A 67 -4.38 15.97 13.55
N MET A 68 -4.40 17.31 13.58
CA MET A 68 -4.11 18.06 14.80
C MET A 68 -5.32 18.05 15.72
N MET A 69 -5.12 17.60 16.95
CA MET A 69 -6.15 17.59 17.97
C MET A 69 -6.36 19.02 18.50
N PRO A 70 -7.58 19.57 18.40
CA PRO A 70 -7.87 20.90 18.90
C PRO A 70 -7.73 20.95 20.41
N GLU A 71 -7.37 22.13 20.95
CA GLU A 71 -6.93 22.28 22.34
C GLU A 71 -7.96 21.76 23.37
N HIS A 72 -9.26 21.91 23.07
CA HIS A 72 -10.37 21.49 23.93
C HIS A 72 -10.57 19.97 24.00
N MET A 73 -10.00 19.20 23.06
CA MET A 73 -10.06 17.73 23.04
C MET A 73 -8.74 17.11 23.55
N ARG A 74 -7.76 17.95 23.93
CA ARG A 74 -6.57 17.49 24.64
C ARG A 74 -7.03 17.06 26.02
N GLN A 75 -7.06 15.76 26.25
CA GLN A 75 -7.16 15.21 27.59
C GLN A 75 -6.08 15.91 28.44
N GLU A 76 -6.47 16.52 29.57
CA GLU A 76 -5.59 17.33 30.43
C GLU A 76 -4.38 16.51 30.90
N CYS A 77 -3.33 16.44 30.09
CA CYS A 77 -1.99 16.17 30.56
C CYS A 77 -1.49 17.49 31.13
N SER A 78 -1.66 17.68 32.43
CA SER A 78 -1.06 18.79 33.15
C SER A 78 0.45 18.88 32.86
N ALA A 79 0.90 20.12 32.67
CA ALA A 79 2.27 20.60 32.47
C ALA A 79 2.78 20.85 31.02
N ALA A 80 2.69 22.14 30.67
CA ALA A 80 3.69 22.98 30.00
C ALA A 80 3.51 23.32 28.50
N THR A 81 2.94 24.52 28.33
CA THR A 81 3.40 25.70 27.56
C THR A 81 3.27 25.71 26.03
N SER A 82 2.68 26.82 25.57
CA SER A 82 2.39 27.24 24.19
C SER A 82 3.53 26.97 23.21
N ALA A 83 3.27 26.13 22.20
CA ALA A 83 4.14 25.97 21.05
C ALA A 83 3.44 26.51 19.81
N SER A 84 3.99 27.59 19.26
CA SER A 84 3.74 28.11 17.93
C SER A 84 3.98 27.05 16.86
N ALA A 85 3.28 27.16 15.73
CA ALA A 85 3.36 26.27 14.58
C ALA A 85 4.82 26.05 14.14
N LEU A 86 5.39 24.88 14.48
CA LEU A 86 6.70 24.44 14.04
C LEU A 86 6.55 23.59 12.78
N SER A 87 7.36 23.90 11.76
CA SER A 87 7.52 23.12 10.55
C SER A 87 8.09 21.73 10.87
N LEU A 88 7.50 20.69 10.29
CA LEU A 88 7.90 19.28 10.45
C LEU A 88 9.35 18.99 10.01
N THR A 89 10.02 19.95 9.39
CA THR A 89 11.41 19.83 8.89
C THR A 89 12.49 20.07 9.94
N GLU A 90 12.17 20.54 11.15
CA GLU A 90 13.16 20.94 12.18
C GLU A 90 13.19 20.03 13.43
N LEU A 91 12.70 18.79 13.34
CA LEU A 91 12.68 17.84 14.47
C LEU A 91 13.95 16.97 14.48
N THR A 92 14.99 17.42 15.19
CA THR A 92 16.32 16.77 15.25
C THR A 92 16.53 15.85 16.46
N SER A 93 15.52 15.58 17.30
CA SER A 93 15.64 14.62 18.41
C SER A 93 14.37 13.78 18.66
N GLU A 94 14.54 12.50 19.00
CA GLU A 94 13.44 11.57 19.32
C GLU A 94 12.54 12.06 20.48
N ARG A 95 13.05 12.94 21.35
CA ARG A 95 12.28 13.50 22.47
C ARG A 95 11.25 14.53 22.01
N ASP A 96 11.55 15.30 20.96
CA ASP A 96 10.66 16.34 20.41
C ASP A 96 9.51 15.72 19.59
N TYR A 97 9.79 14.60 18.90
CA TYR A 97 8.77 13.77 18.25
C TYR A 97 7.72 13.27 19.27
N LYS A 98 8.15 12.79 20.45
CA LYS A 98 7.24 12.30 21.50
C LYS A 98 6.40 13.40 22.17
N ARG A 99 6.90 14.64 22.25
CA ARG A 99 6.20 15.78 22.86
C ARG A 99 5.13 16.35 21.93
N CYS A 100 5.40 16.47 20.63
CA CYS A 100 4.43 16.94 19.63
C CYS A 100 3.37 15.86 19.28
N SER A 101 3.74 14.58 19.41
CA SER A 101 2.88 13.40 19.14
C SER A 101 1.61 13.32 20.01
N LYS A 102 1.52 14.04 21.15
CA LYS A 102 0.28 14.09 21.94
C LYS A 102 -0.85 14.88 21.25
N ASN A 103 -0.50 15.84 20.41
CA ASN A 103 -1.45 16.73 19.74
C ASN A 103 -1.73 16.31 18.30
N VAL A 104 -1.11 15.24 17.82
CA VAL A 104 -1.24 14.78 16.43
C VAL A 104 -1.47 13.28 16.44
N LYS A 105 -2.58 12.83 15.84
CA LYS A 105 -2.87 11.41 15.71
C LYS A 105 -3.10 11.04 14.24
N PRO A 106 -2.78 9.81 13.83
CA PRO A 106 -3.11 9.34 12.49
C PRO A 106 -4.62 9.22 12.35
N LEU A 107 -5.19 9.88 11.35
CA LEU A 107 -6.60 9.80 10.97
C LEU A 107 -6.82 8.74 9.90
N VAL A 108 -5.96 8.72 8.88
CA VAL A 108 -5.98 7.74 7.80
C VAL A 108 -4.63 7.06 7.72
N LEU A 109 -4.64 5.73 7.64
CA LEU A 109 -3.46 4.88 7.54
C LEU A 109 -3.54 4.12 6.22
N PHE A 110 -2.39 3.85 5.62
CA PHE A 110 -2.30 3.13 4.34
C PHE A 110 -1.55 1.82 4.51
N ALA A 111 -2.20 0.74 4.10
CA ALA A 111 -1.65 -0.61 4.07
C ALA A 111 -1.87 -1.21 2.66
N GLY A 112 -1.28 -2.39 2.44
CA GLY A 112 -1.34 -3.09 1.16
C GLY A 112 0.03 -3.16 0.49
N GLU A 113 0.13 -4.03 -0.53
CA GLU A 113 1.41 -4.35 -1.19
C GLU A 113 2.17 -3.11 -1.66
N ALA A 114 1.45 -2.12 -2.20
CA ALA A 114 2.02 -0.89 -2.75
C ALA A 114 2.67 0.01 -1.69
N THR A 115 2.38 -0.22 -0.41
CA THR A 115 2.93 0.54 0.72
C THR A 115 4.13 -0.16 1.39
N SER A 116 4.53 -1.33 0.90
CA SER A 116 5.71 -2.05 1.37
C SER A 116 6.97 -1.55 0.64
N ARG A 117 7.99 -1.15 1.41
CA ARG A 117 9.25 -0.65 0.85
C ARG A 117 10.02 -1.72 0.07
N HIS A 118 10.00 -2.96 0.59
CA HIS A 118 10.85 -4.04 0.10
C HIS A 118 10.07 -5.15 -0.60
N HIS A 119 8.78 -5.31 -0.29
CA HIS A 119 7.96 -6.43 -0.75
C HIS A 119 6.72 -5.96 -1.54
N TYR A 120 6.89 -4.94 -2.39
CA TYR A 120 5.83 -4.53 -3.32
C TYR A 120 5.52 -5.64 -4.33
N SER A 121 4.33 -5.60 -4.91
CA SER A 121 3.73 -6.63 -5.79
C SER A 121 3.53 -8.00 -5.14
N THR A 122 3.68 -8.14 -3.83
CA THR A 122 3.57 -9.44 -3.14
C THR A 122 2.47 -9.48 -2.08
N VAL A 123 1.94 -10.68 -1.85
CA VAL A 123 0.99 -10.94 -0.75
C VAL A 123 1.65 -10.72 0.61
N HIS A 124 2.91 -11.14 0.78
CA HIS A 124 3.63 -10.96 2.04
C HIS A 124 3.78 -9.49 2.42
N GLY A 125 4.14 -8.63 1.45
CA GLY A 125 4.21 -7.18 1.69
C GLY A 125 2.85 -6.56 2.05
N ALA A 126 1.74 -7.08 1.50
CA ALA A 126 0.41 -6.65 1.91
C ALA A 126 0.10 -7.04 3.37
N VAL A 127 0.45 -8.25 3.78
CA VAL A 127 0.25 -8.72 5.15
C VAL A 127 1.11 -7.95 6.15
N GLU A 128 2.40 -7.79 5.86
CA GLU A 128 3.34 -7.07 6.73
C GLU A 128 2.96 -5.59 6.90
N SER A 129 2.56 -4.92 5.81
CA SER A 129 2.07 -3.53 5.90
C SER A 129 0.78 -3.44 6.72
N GLY A 130 -0.10 -4.45 6.65
CA GLY A 130 -1.27 -4.56 7.53
C GLY A 130 -0.88 -4.62 9.01
N TYR A 131 0.06 -5.49 9.39
CA TYR A 131 0.58 -5.53 10.76
C TYR A 131 1.24 -4.22 11.19
N ARG A 132 1.96 -3.56 10.28
CA ARG A 132 2.59 -2.25 10.53
C ARG A 132 1.55 -1.20 10.92
N GLU A 133 0.45 -1.07 10.16
CA GLU A 133 -0.59 -0.09 10.48
C GLU A 133 -1.41 -0.49 11.71
N ALA A 134 -1.65 -1.79 11.96
CA ALA A 134 -2.29 -2.27 13.18
C ALA A 134 -1.47 -1.91 14.43
N ASN A 135 -0.15 -2.09 14.38
CA ASN A 135 0.74 -1.70 15.47
C ASN A 135 0.75 -0.18 15.69
N ARG A 136 0.67 0.63 14.61
CA ARG A 136 0.50 2.09 14.72
C ARG A 136 -0.81 2.45 15.43
N LEU A 137 -1.92 1.81 15.07
CA LEU A 137 -3.20 2.02 15.75
C LEU A 137 -3.10 1.69 17.24
N ASN A 138 -2.53 0.55 17.58
CA ASN A 138 -2.32 0.15 18.97
C ASN A 138 -1.46 1.18 19.71
N TYR A 139 -0.35 1.64 19.10
CA TYR A 139 0.52 2.64 19.71
C TYR A 139 -0.18 3.99 19.99
N TYR A 140 -1.00 4.49 19.05
CA TYR A 140 -1.64 5.82 19.18
C TYR A 140 -2.97 5.83 19.95
N TYR A 141 -3.67 4.69 20.04
CA TYR A 141 -5.04 4.62 20.53
C TYR A 141 -5.30 3.56 21.61
N SER A 142 -4.33 2.72 21.96
CA SER A 142 -4.45 1.90 23.17
C SER A 142 -4.46 2.79 24.42
N LYS A 143 -5.25 2.39 25.42
CA LYS A 143 -5.38 3.07 26.71
C LYS A 143 -4.36 2.54 27.70
#